data_AF-A0A2T0RGL1-F1
#
_entry.id   AF-A0A2T0RGL1-F1
#
_cell.length_a   1.000
_cell.length_b   1.000
_cell.length_c   1.000
_cell.angle_alpha   90.00
_cell.angle_beta   90.00
_cell.angle_gamma   90.00
#
_symmetry.space_group_name_H-M   'P 1'
#
loop_
_entity.id
_entity.type
_entity.pdbx_description
1 polymer ?
#
loop_
_entity_poly.entity_id
_entity_poly.type
_entity_poly.pdbx_seq_one_letter_code
_entity_poly.pdbx_strand_id
1 'polypeptide(L)' 'MGREDMRAGDAERQAVADTLKVALDEGRLELHEYDERLQRAYAARTYGELDGLPGTIPV' A
#
# COMPACT_ATOMS: atom_id res chain seq x y z
N MET A 1 -16.71 -14.53 -3.77
CA MET A 1 -15.29 -14.33 -3.44
C MET A 1 -14.96 -12.91 -3.85
N GLY A 2 -14.75 -12.01 -2.88
CA GLY A 2 -14.44 -10.62 -3.18
C GLY A 2 -13.01 -10.50 -3.72
N ARG A 3 -12.70 -9.40 -4.42
CA ARG A 3 -11.31 -9.06 -4.80
C ARG A 3 -10.35 -9.09 -3.60
N GLU A 4 -10.89 -8.86 -2.41
CA GLU A 4 -10.22 -8.83 -1.11
C GLU A 4 -9.49 -10.14 -0.76
N ASP A 5 -10.04 -11.28 -1.19
CA ASP A 5 -9.46 -12.62 -0.98
C ASP A 5 -8.47 -13.01 -2.10
N MET A 6 -8.44 -12.26 -3.21
CA MET A 6 -7.51 -12.54 -4.30
C MET A 6 -6.08 -12.23 -3.86
N ARG A 7 -5.13 -13.04 -4.33
CA ARG A 7 -3.71 -12.79 -4.04
C ARG A 7 -3.25 -11.54 -4.74
N ALA A 8 -2.63 -10.64 -3.99
CA ALA A 8 -1.93 -9.50 -4.55
C ALA A 8 -0.62 -9.95 -5.18
N GLY A 9 -0.39 -9.56 -6.44
CA GLY A 9 0.87 -9.74 -7.11
C GLY A 9 1.90 -8.67 -6.71
N ASP A 10 3.12 -8.82 -7.24
CA ASP A 10 4.18 -7.82 -7.04
C ASP A 10 3.84 -6.47 -7.67
N ALA A 11 3.08 -6.46 -8.77
CA ALA A 11 2.66 -5.23 -9.45
C ALA A 11 1.74 -4.38 -8.55
N GLU A 12 0.84 -5.03 -7.82
CA GLU A 12 -0.07 -4.38 -6.89
C GLU A 12 0.69 -3.79 -5.70
N ARG A 13 1.60 -4.57 -5.12
CA ARG A 13 2.47 -4.11 -4.02
C ARG A 13 3.30 -2.90 -4.46
N GLN A 14 3.82 -2.94 -5.69
CA GLN A 14 4.59 -1.84 -6.26
C GLN A 14 3.72 -0.59 -6.46
N ALA A 15 2.50 -0.72 -7.00
CA ALA A 15 1.59 0.41 -7.16
C ALA A 15 1.25 1.10 -5.83
N VAL A 16 1.08 0.31 -4.76
CA VAL A 16 0.92 0.83 -3.39
C VAL A 16 2.19 1.55 -2.92
N ALA A 17 3.37 0.97 -3.13
CA ALA A 17 4.64 1.59 -2.76
C ALA A 17 4.85 2.94 -3.47
N ASP A 18 4.52 3.04 -4.76
CA ASP A 18 4.57 4.30 -5.52
C ASP A 18 3.60 5.35 -4.96
N THR A 19 2.39 4.94 -4.57
CA THR A 19 1.40 5.84 -3.94
C THR A 19 1.92 6.39 -2.61
N LEU A 20 2.50 5.51 -1.78
CA LEU A 20 3.11 5.91 -0.50
C LEU A 20 4.29 6.87 -0.71
N LYS A 21 5.08 6.66 -1.77
CA LYS A 21 6.22 7.51 -2.10
C LYS A 21 5.75 8.92 -2.50
N VAL A 22 4.72 9.02 -3.33
CA VAL A 22 4.11 10.32 -3.68
C VAL A 22 3.59 11.03 -2.44
N ALA A 23 2.92 10.32 -1.53
CA ALA A 23 2.41 10.92 -0.30
C ALA A 23 3.52 11.40 0.64
N LEU A 24 4.67 10.71 0.68
CA LEU A 24 5.88 11.17 1.38
C LEU A 24 6.46 12.44 0.73
N ASP A 25 6.61 12.44 -0.60
CA ASP A 25 7.14 13.60 -1.35
C ASP A 25 6.24 14.85 -1.20
N GLU A 26 4.92 14.66 -1.06
CA GLU A 26 3.96 15.73 -0.79
C GLU A 26 3.92 16.16 0.69
N GLY A 27 4.67 15.51 1.57
CA GLY A 27 4.68 15.77 3.02
C GLY A 27 3.39 15.34 3.73
N ARG A 28 2.57 14.49 3.09
CA ARG A 28 1.38 13.88 3.69
C ARG A 28 1.72 12.69 4.57
N LEU A 29 2.90 12.11 4.41
CA LEU A 29 3.47 11.08 5.27
C LEU A 29 4.83 11.51 5.78
N GLU A 30 5.15 11.16 7.02
CA GLU A 30 6.52 11.20 7.50
C GLU A 30 7.31 9.97 7.06
N LEU A 31 8.64 10.08 7.04
CA LEU A 31 9.54 8.99 6.62
C LEU A 31 9.33 7.71 7.43
N HIS A 32 9.11 7.82 8.74
CA HIS A 32 8.89 6.67 9.61
C HIS A 32 7.59 5.95 9.26
N GLU A 33 6.51 6.70 8.99
CA GLU A 33 5.24 6.11 8.60
C GLU A 33 5.28 5.53 7.19
N TYR A 34 6.06 6.14 6.27
CA TYR A 34 6.31 5.59 4.95
C TYR A 34 6.99 4.22 5.05
N ASP A 35 8.05 4.09 5.86
CA ASP A 35 8.78 2.83 6.04
C ASP A 35 7.87 1.73 6.61
N GLU A 36 7.11 2.04 7.69
CA GLU A 36 6.18 1.08 8.28
C GLU A 36 5.10 0.62 7.30
N ARG A 37 4.56 1.54 6.50
CA ARG A 37 3.52 1.21 5.50
C ARG A 37 4.10 0.44 4.32
N LEU A 38 5.32 0.77 3.89
CA LEU A 38 6.03 0.07 2.82
C LEU A 38 6.29 -1.39 3.20
N GLN A 39 6.74 -1.65 4.44
CA GLN A 39 6.93 -3.00 4.96
C GLN A 39 5.61 -3.80 4.95
N ARG A 40 4.50 -3.18 5.34
CA ARG A 40 3.18 -3.83 5.31
C ARG A 40 2.70 -4.12 3.89
N ALA A 41 2.91 -3.19 2.95
CA ALA A 41 2.59 -3.40 1.54
C ALA A 41 3.34 -4.60 0.96
N TYR A 42 4.63 -4.75 1.30
CA TYR A 42 5.41 -5.91 0.86
C TYR A 42 5.05 -7.22 1.57
N ALA A 43 4.54 -7.15 2.81
CA ALA A 43 4.08 -8.32 3.55
C ALA A 43 2.66 -8.79 3.15
N ALA A 44 1.87 -7.92 2.52
CA ALA A 44 0.50 -8.21 2.11
C ALA A 44 0.43 -9.33 1.07
N ARG A 45 -0.45 -10.29 1.31
CA ARG A 45 -0.68 -11.47 0.48
C ARG A 45 -1.96 -11.33 -0.34
N THR A 46 -2.92 -10.53 0.11
CA THR A 46 -4.19 -10.32 -0.60
C THR A 46 -4.45 -8.85 -0.93
N TYR A 47 -5.34 -8.59 -1.88
CA TYR A 47 -5.74 -7.21 -2.18
C TYR A 47 -6.43 -6.54 -0.99
N GLY A 48 -7.17 -7.28 -0.15
CA GLY A 48 -7.81 -6.72 1.04
C GLY A 48 -6.80 -6.18 2.07
N GLU A 49 -5.65 -6.84 2.18
CA GLU A 49 -4.54 -6.39 3.03
C GLU A 49 -3.86 -5.12 2.48
N LEU A 50 -3.84 -4.95 1.17
CA LEU A 50 -3.32 -3.73 0.52
C LEU A 50 -4.29 -2.56 0.61
N ASP A 51 -5.59 -2.79 0.36
CA ASP A 51 -6.64 -1.76 0.36
C ASP A 51 -6.87 -1.18 1.77
N GLY A 52 -6.61 -1.98 2.81
CA GLY A 52 -6.65 -1.56 4.21
C GLY A 52 -5.49 -0.69 4.67
N LEU A 53 -4.51 -0.38 3.81
CA LEU A 53 -3.37 0.46 4.19
C LEU A 53 -3.73 1.94 4.14
N PRO A 54 -3.64 2.68 5.26
CA PRO A 54 -3.96 4.11 5.27
C PRO A 54 -3.01 4.87 4.33
N GLY A 55 -3.58 5.59 3.37
CA GLY A 55 -2.84 6.29 2.30
C GLY A 55 -2.92 5.63 0.92
N THR A 56 -3.42 4.39 0.83
CA THR A 56 -3.71 3.72 -0.45
C THR A 56 -5.13 4.04 -0.89
N ILE A 57 -5.40 5.31 -1.17
CA ILE A 57 -6.72 5.73 -1.61
C ILE A 57 -6.78 5.60 -3.14
N PRO A 58 -7.56 4.69 -3.73
CA PRO A 58 -8.37 5.04 -4.88
C PRO A 58 -9.71 5.61 -4.36
N VAL A 59 -10.04 6.84 -4.76
CA VAL A 59 -11.42 7.32 -4.65
C VAL A 59 -12.27 6.65 -5.72
#